data_AF-A0A920GDM2-F1
#
_entry.id   AF-A0A920GDM2-F1
#
_cell.length_a   1.000
_cell.length_b   1.000
_cell.length_c   1.000
_cell.angle_alpha   90.00
_cell.angle_beta   90.00
_cell.angle_gamma   90.00
#
_symmetry.space_group_name_H-M   'P 1'
#
loop_
_entity.id
_entity.type
_entity.pdbx_description
1 polymer ?
#
loop_
_entity_poly.entity_id
_entity_poly.type
_entity_poly.pdbx_seq_one_letter_code
_entity_poly.pdbx_strand_id
1 'polypeptide(L)'
;MTSAGRIFSGVQPTGNLHLGNYLGAIKNWVELQTDFDCIYCVVDLHAITVPQEPVNLRRSIREVTACLIASGIDPSRSVLFNQSRVPQHAELAWVLNCVARLGWLNRMTQFKEKAGKNRENATVGLYAYPTLMAADILCYKATHVPVGEDQKQHLELTRDIALAFNSMFDVDFFPQPEPQIQKTASRVMSLRDGSSKMSKSDTSDATRINLTDSVDDIAQKIKRAKTDPEALPSEAEGWLIGQKRAIWLAYSPVFQGGLNHIF
;
A
#
# COMPACT_ATOMS: atom_id res chain seq x y z
N MET A 1 -9.84 -1.94 -26.53
CA MET A 1 -10.00 -0.70 -25.72
C MET A 1 -8.59 -0.19 -25.45
N THR A 2 -8.30 1.05 -25.80
CA THR A 2 -6.99 1.66 -25.49
C THR A 2 -6.96 1.96 -23.99
N SER A 3 -6.08 1.28 -23.28
CA SER A 3 -5.82 1.47 -21.85
C SER A 3 -5.62 2.96 -21.50
N ALA A 4 -6.22 3.42 -20.39
CA ALA A 4 -6.12 4.81 -19.93
C ALA A 4 -4.70 5.19 -19.44
N GLY A 5 -3.82 4.20 -19.31
CA GLY A 5 -2.43 4.36 -18.91
C GLY A 5 -1.91 3.10 -18.22
N ARG A 6 -0.67 3.18 -17.72
CA ARG A 6 -0.04 2.08 -16.99
C ARG A 6 0.07 2.41 -15.52
N ILE A 7 -0.50 1.54 -14.69
CA ILE A 7 -0.46 1.64 -13.23
C ILE A 7 0.67 0.75 -12.72
N PHE A 8 1.52 1.29 -11.85
CA PHE A 8 2.40 0.49 -11.00
C PHE A 8 1.99 0.64 -9.54
N SER A 9 1.80 -0.47 -8.84
CA SER A 9 1.44 -0.52 -7.41
C SER A 9 2.31 -1.53 -6.67
N GLY A 10 3.08 -1.04 -5.70
CA GLY A 10 3.90 -1.88 -4.82
C GLY A 10 3.19 -2.19 -3.49
N VAL A 11 3.27 -3.43 -3.03
CA VAL A 11 2.81 -3.84 -1.69
C VAL A 11 3.93 -4.51 -0.90
N GLN A 12 4.19 -4.02 0.31
CA GLN A 12 5.19 -4.66 1.17
C GLN A 12 4.67 -6.00 1.74
N PRO A 13 5.48 -7.06 1.74
CA PRO A 13 5.12 -8.35 2.32
C PRO A 13 5.23 -8.32 3.86
N THR A 14 4.40 -7.54 4.55
CA THR A 14 4.53 -7.36 6.01
C THR A 14 3.79 -8.41 6.86
N GLY A 15 3.15 -9.40 6.23
CA GLY A 15 2.18 -10.28 6.90
C GLY A 15 0.98 -9.48 7.44
N ASN A 16 -0.09 -10.17 7.86
CA ASN A 16 -1.22 -9.55 8.57
C ASN A 16 -1.93 -8.41 7.82
N LEU A 17 -2.27 -8.63 6.54
CA LEU A 17 -3.21 -7.75 5.85
C LEU A 17 -4.54 -7.74 6.61
N HIS A 18 -5.06 -6.55 6.83
CA HIS A 18 -6.32 -6.36 7.56
C HIS A 18 -7.33 -5.60 6.70
N LEU A 19 -8.58 -5.54 7.19
CA LEU A 19 -9.69 -4.93 6.48
C LEU A 19 -9.43 -3.47 6.08
N GLY A 20 -8.69 -2.72 6.91
CA GLY A 20 -8.20 -1.39 6.56
C GLY A 20 -7.31 -1.33 5.31
N ASN A 21 -6.48 -2.35 5.03
CA ASN A 21 -5.70 -2.41 3.79
C ASN A 21 -6.59 -2.74 2.60
N TYR A 22 -7.54 -3.67 2.79
CA TYR A 22 -8.46 -4.06 1.73
C TYR A 22 -9.32 -2.89 1.26
N LEU A 23 -10.03 -2.23 2.19
CA LEU A 23 -10.90 -1.09 1.88
C LEU A 23 -10.13 0.18 1.50
N GLY A 24 -8.91 0.33 2.04
CA GLY A 24 -8.10 1.52 1.81
C GLY A 24 -7.26 1.50 0.54
N ALA A 25 -7.07 0.34 -0.10
CA ALA A 25 -6.25 0.23 -1.31
C ALA A 25 -6.66 -0.91 -2.25
N ILE A 26 -6.74 -2.15 -1.75
CA ILE A 26 -6.88 -3.35 -2.61
C ILE A 26 -8.19 -3.32 -3.40
N LYS A 27 -9.30 -2.93 -2.77
CA LYS A 27 -10.58 -2.80 -3.49
C LYS A 27 -10.48 -1.84 -4.68
N ASN A 28 -9.84 -0.68 -4.49
CA ASN A 28 -9.64 0.28 -5.56
C ASN A 28 -8.71 -0.28 -6.65
N TRP A 29 -7.71 -1.08 -6.28
CA TRP A 29 -6.85 -1.77 -7.25
C TRP A 29 -7.65 -2.74 -8.13
N VAL A 30 -8.57 -3.51 -7.55
CA VAL A 30 -9.41 -4.45 -8.30
C VAL A 30 -10.20 -3.74 -9.40
N GLU A 31 -10.75 -2.56 -9.11
CA GLU A 31 -11.51 -1.74 -10.06
C GLU A 31 -10.61 -1.22 -11.21
N LEU A 32 -9.37 -0.79 -10.91
CA LEU A 32 -8.42 -0.24 -11.88
C LEU A 32 -8.05 -1.22 -13.00
N GLN A 33 -8.11 -2.53 -12.76
CA GLN A 33 -7.80 -3.58 -13.77
C GLN A 33 -8.71 -3.54 -14.99
N THR A 34 -9.81 -2.76 -14.95
CA THR A 34 -10.74 -2.58 -16.07
C THR A 34 -10.33 -1.45 -16.99
N ASP A 35 -9.74 -0.39 -16.44
CA ASP A 35 -9.47 0.85 -17.16
C ASP A 35 -7.97 1.03 -17.51
N PHE A 36 -7.08 0.36 -16.77
CA PHE A 36 -5.62 0.53 -16.87
C PHE A 36 -4.87 -0.79 -17.06
N ASP A 37 -3.71 -0.71 -17.70
CA ASP A 37 -2.71 -1.78 -17.68
C ASP A 37 -2.04 -1.81 -16.31
N CYS A 38 -2.48 -2.71 -15.44
CA CYS A 38 -2.04 -2.73 -14.05
C CYS A 38 -0.88 -3.70 -13.81
N ILE A 39 0.08 -3.21 -13.04
CA ILE A 39 1.25 -3.95 -12.56
C ILE A 39 1.25 -3.88 -11.03
N TYR A 40 1.09 -5.03 -10.40
CA TYR A 40 1.14 -5.22 -8.95
C TYR A 40 2.43 -5.96 -8.58
N CYS A 41 3.21 -5.35 -7.70
CA CYS A 41 4.52 -5.87 -7.30
C CYS A 41 4.55 -6.10 -5.78
N VAL A 42 4.85 -7.32 -5.37
CA VAL A 42 5.18 -7.61 -3.97
C VAL A 42 6.64 -7.21 -3.73
N VAL A 43 6.85 -6.12 -2.99
CA VAL A 43 8.15 -5.43 -2.90
C VAL A 43 9.04 -5.98 -1.78
N ASP A 44 9.56 -7.19 -1.99
CA ASP A 44 10.41 -7.87 -1.00
C ASP A 44 11.83 -7.27 -0.86
N LEU A 45 12.39 -6.61 -1.89
CA LEU A 45 13.65 -5.89 -1.77
C LEU A 45 13.51 -4.64 -0.87
N HIS A 46 12.34 -4.00 -0.88
CA HIS A 46 12.04 -2.91 0.07
C HIS A 46 11.89 -3.43 1.50
N ALA A 47 11.36 -4.64 1.69
CA ALA A 47 11.15 -5.22 3.02
C ALA A 47 12.47 -5.43 3.78
N ILE A 48 13.54 -5.80 3.08
CA ILE A 48 14.86 -6.08 3.68
C ILE A 48 15.69 -4.82 4.00
N THR A 49 15.14 -3.62 3.78
CA THR A 49 15.78 -2.36 4.21
C THR A 49 15.83 -2.22 5.73
N VAL A 50 15.02 -3.00 6.43
CA VAL A 50 15.03 -3.22 7.88
C VAL A 50 15.20 -4.73 8.17
N PRO A 51 15.64 -5.13 9.38
CA PRO A 51 15.81 -6.54 9.72
C PRO A 51 14.55 -7.37 9.48
N GLN A 52 14.72 -8.55 8.87
CA GLN A 52 13.64 -9.49 8.58
C GLN A 52 14.02 -10.90 9.03
N GLU A 53 13.04 -11.65 9.53
CA GLU A 53 13.18 -13.09 9.72
C GLU A 53 12.96 -13.82 8.38
N PRO A 54 13.96 -14.52 7.82
CA PRO A 54 13.88 -15.04 6.44
C PRO A 54 12.73 -16.01 6.19
N VAL A 55 12.38 -16.83 7.18
CA VAL A 55 11.26 -17.77 7.08
C VAL A 55 9.92 -17.01 7.04
N ASN A 56 9.78 -16.01 7.90
CA ASN A 56 8.58 -15.17 7.96
C ASN A 56 8.41 -14.35 6.68
N LEU A 57 9.47 -13.74 6.15
CA LEU A 57 9.40 -12.97 4.91
C LEU A 57 8.93 -13.83 3.72
N ARG A 58 9.48 -15.04 3.56
CA ARG A 58 9.05 -15.97 2.50
C ARG A 58 7.58 -16.35 2.63
N ARG A 59 7.09 -16.56 3.86
CA ARG A 59 5.69 -16.83 4.12
C ARG A 59 4.83 -15.62 3.77
N SER A 60 5.19 -14.43 4.25
CA SER A 60 4.47 -13.18 4.01
C SER A 60 4.35 -12.83 2.52
N ILE A 61 5.38 -13.09 1.71
CA ILE A 61 5.31 -12.90 0.24
C ILE A 61 4.18 -13.74 -0.35
N ARG A 62 4.08 -15.02 0.02
CA ARG A 62 3.04 -15.93 -0.48
C ARG A 62 1.66 -15.54 0.04
N GLU A 63 1.55 -15.22 1.33
CA GLU A 63 0.28 -14.82 1.95
C GLU A 63 -0.27 -13.53 1.32
N VAL A 64 0.56 -12.50 1.13
CA VAL A 64 0.14 -11.26 0.47
C VAL A 64 -0.27 -11.51 -0.97
N THR A 65 0.50 -12.32 -1.71
CA THR A 65 0.15 -12.68 -3.09
C THR A 65 -1.21 -13.40 -3.15
N ALA A 66 -1.43 -14.39 -2.29
CA ALA A 66 -2.70 -15.12 -2.21
C ALA A 66 -3.86 -14.20 -1.82
N CYS A 67 -3.66 -13.29 -0.86
CA CYS A 67 -4.67 -12.31 -0.46
C CYS A 67 -5.05 -11.37 -1.60
N LEU A 68 -4.09 -10.89 -2.40
CA LEU A 68 -4.38 -10.05 -3.57
C LEU A 68 -5.24 -10.79 -4.59
N ILE A 69 -4.90 -12.03 -4.90
CA ILE A 69 -5.68 -12.85 -5.85
C ILE A 69 -7.08 -13.10 -5.30
N ALA A 70 -7.20 -13.54 -4.04
CA ALA A 70 -8.48 -13.78 -3.38
C ALA A 70 -9.35 -12.51 -3.29
N SER A 71 -8.72 -11.34 -3.20
CA SER A 71 -9.41 -10.04 -3.19
C SER A 71 -9.94 -9.62 -4.57
N GLY A 72 -9.56 -10.31 -5.65
CA GLY A 72 -10.01 -10.03 -7.02
C GLY A 72 -8.95 -9.47 -7.97
N ILE A 73 -7.66 -9.43 -7.58
CA ILE A 73 -6.58 -9.16 -8.54
C ILE A 73 -6.47 -10.39 -9.44
N ASP A 74 -6.71 -10.21 -10.73
CA ASP A 74 -6.79 -11.27 -11.72
C ASP A 74 -5.48 -11.32 -12.54
N PRO A 75 -4.63 -12.35 -12.36
CA PRO A 75 -3.37 -12.47 -13.09
C PRO A 75 -3.54 -12.64 -14.61
N SER A 76 -4.73 -12.94 -15.10
CA SER A 76 -5.03 -12.98 -16.54
C SER A 76 -5.26 -11.59 -17.13
N ARG A 77 -5.59 -10.60 -16.29
CA ARG A 77 -5.87 -9.21 -16.69
C ARG A 77 -4.76 -8.25 -16.31
N SER A 78 -3.94 -8.59 -15.33
CA SER A 78 -2.93 -7.70 -14.76
C SER A 78 -1.68 -8.48 -14.39
N VAL A 79 -0.52 -7.80 -14.36
CA VAL A 79 0.73 -8.44 -13.97
C VAL A 79 0.83 -8.44 -12.45
N LEU A 80 0.99 -9.61 -11.84
CA LEU A 80 1.27 -9.77 -10.41
C LEU A 80 2.56 -10.57 -10.23
N PHE A 81 3.56 -9.98 -9.59
CA PHE A 81 4.88 -10.62 -9.42
C PHE A 81 5.58 -10.20 -8.13
N ASN A 82 6.67 -10.91 -7.81
CA ASN A 82 7.55 -10.62 -6.68
C ASN A 82 8.79 -9.85 -7.16
N GLN A 83 9.12 -8.73 -6.51
CA GLN A 83 10.16 -7.79 -6.95
C GLN A 83 11.52 -8.45 -7.17
N SER A 84 12.02 -9.24 -6.21
CA SER A 84 13.32 -9.92 -6.31
C SER A 84 13.44 -10.95 -7.44
N ARG A 85 12.32 -11.32 -8.09
CA ARG A 85 12.33 -12.24 -9.24
C ARG A 85 12.62 -11.53 -10.56
N VAL A 86 12.70 -10.21 -10.57
CA VAL A 86 12.96 -9.41 -11.75
C VAL A 86 14.23 -8.58 -11.50
N PRO A 87 15.42 -9.03 -11.96
CA PRO A 87 16.70 -8.40 -11.63
C PRO A 87 16.79 -6.93 -12.08
N GLN A 88 16.03 -6.55 -13.10
CA GLN A 88 15.99 -5.20 -13.67
C GLN A 88 15.63 -4.14 -12.63
N HIS A 89 14.89 -4.49 -11.56
CA HIS A 89 14.62 -3.57 -10.46
C HIS A 89 15.92 -3.12 -9.76
N ALA A 90 16.79 -4.06 -9.43
CA ALA A 90 18.06 -3.77 -8.77
C ALA A 90 19.08 -3.14 -9.74
N GLU A 91 19.14 -3.62 -10.98
CA GLU A 91 20.02 -3.08 -12.02
C GLU A 91 19.68 -1.62 -12.34
N LEU A 92 18.39 -1.31 -12.55
CA LEU A 92 17.96 0.06 -12.80
C LEU A 92 18.12 0.93 -11.56
N ALA A 93 17.87 0.41 -10.35
CA ALA A 93 18.12 1.17 -9.12
C ALA A 93 19.59 1.60 -9.00
N TRP A 94 20.53 0.73 -9.40
CA TRP A 94 21.94 1.10 -9.45
C TRP A 94 22.21 2.24 -10.43
N VAL A 95 21.65 2.17 -11.65
CA VAL A 95 21.76 3.27 -12.63
C VAL A 95 21.16 4.56 -12.08
N LEU A 96 19.97 4.50 -11.47
CA LEU A 96 19.30 5.68 -10.93
C LEU A 96 20.02 6.27 -9.70
N ASN A 97 20.77 5.46 -8.94
CA ASN A 97 21.66 5.99 -7.90
C ASN A 97 22.76 6.91 -8.47
N CYS A 98 23.19 6.70 -9.72
CA CYS A 98 24.15 7.57 -10.40
C CYS A 98 23.52 8.88 -10.91
N VAL A 99 22.18 8.97 -10.93
CA VAL A 99 21.43 10.17 -11.35
C VAL A 99 20.96 10.98 -10.14
N ALA A 100 20.43 10.29 -9.12
CA ALA A 100 19.90 10.90 -7.92
C ALA A 100 20.98 11.65 -7.13
N ARG A 101 20.66 12.84 -6.62
CA ARG A 101 21.58 13.64 -5.81
C ARG A 101 21.41 13.31 -4.32
N LEU A 102 22.52 13.22 -3.58
CA LEU A 102 22.51 13.03 -2.12
C LEU A 102 21.62 14.07 -1.41
N GLY A 103 21.64 15.33 -1.87
CA GLY A 103 20.80 16.38 -1.32
C GLY A 103 19.29 16.10 -1.40
N TRP A 104 18.83 15.33 -2.40
CA TRP A 104 17.42 14.95 -2.54
C TRP A 104 17.05 13.89 -1.50
N LEU A 105 17.88 12.85 -1.36
CA LEU A 105 17.69 11.78 -0.37
C LEU A 105 17.78 12.29 1.07
N ASN A 106 18.69 13.24 1.35
CA ASN A 106 18.82 13.87 2.67
C ASN A 106 17.56 14.63 3.13
N ARG A 107 16.66 15.00 2.21
CA ARG A 107 15.41 15.70 2.53
C ARG A 107 14.24 14.75 2.80
N MET A 108 14.38 13.46 2.56
CA MET A 108 13.31 12.48 2.74
C MET A 108 12.90 12.41 4.21
N THR A 109 11.63 12.70 4.52
CA THR A 109 11.10 12.70 5.89
C THR A 109 11.10 11.30 6.46
N GLN A 110 10.70 10.31 5.67
CA GLN A 110 10.66 8.90 6.08
C GLN A 110 12.03 8.36 6.49
N PHE A 111 13.12 8.79 5.83
CA PHE A 111 14.48 8.43 6.24
C PHE A 111 14.80 9.02 7.63
N LYS A 112 14.51 10.32 7.84
CA LYS A 112 14.76 10.99 9.11
C LYS A 112 13.96 10.38 10.27
N GLU A 113 12.73 9.98 10.01
CA GLU A 113 11.85 9.33 10.98
C GLU A 113 12.33 7.92 11.32
N LYS A 114 12.62 7.08 10.31
CA LYS A 114 13.04 5.69 10.50
C LYS A 114 14.47 5.55 11.04
N ALA A 115 15.39 6.42 10.63
CA ALA A 115 16.76 6.46 11.16
C ALA A 115 16.81 6.99 12.61
N GLY A 116 15.79 7.76 13.02
CA GLY A 116 15.68 8.31 14.36
C GLY A 116 16.86 9.20 14.75
N LYS A 117 17.25 9.12 16.03
CA LYS A 117 18.32 9.96 16.61
C LYS A 117 19.72 9.52 16.20
N ASN A 118 19.94 8.22 15.97
CA ASN A 118 21.25 7.68 15.61
C ASN A 118 21.32 7.36 14.11
N ARG A 119 21.45 8.42 13.31
CA ARG A 119 21.45 8.30 11.84
C ARG A 119 22.65 7.54 11.30
N GLU A 120 23.76 7.48 12.03
CA GLU A 120 24.97 6.75 11.62
C GLU A 120 24.75 5.23 11.58
N ASN A 121 23.82 4.72 12.38
CA ASN A 121 23.44 3.31 12.37
C ASN A 121 22.41 2.95 11.28
N ALA A 122 21.93 3.93 10.50
CA ALA A 122 20.98 3.66 9.44
C ALA A 122 21.66 2.88 8.30
N THR A 123 20.96 1.88 7.76
CA THR A 123 21.49 1.10 6.64
C THR A 123 21.48 1.93 5.36
N VAL A 124 22.42 1.67 4.46
CA VAL A 124 22.43 2.28 3.11
C VAL A 124 21.14 1.95 2.37
N GLY A 125 20.59 0.75 2.55
CA GLY A 125 19.29 0.36 1.98
C GLY A 125 18.15 1.27 2.45
N LEU A 126 18.08 1.59 3.75
CA LEU A 126 17.08 2.52 4.29
C LEU A 126 17.24 3.94 3.76
N TYR A 127 18.45 4.35 3.38
CA TYR A 127 18.70 5.65 2.75
C TYR A 127 18.37 5.66 1.25
N ALA A 128 18.71 4.58 0.54
CA ALA A 128 18.65 4.50 -0.91
C ALA A 128 17.36 3.89 -1.46
N TYR A 129 16.49 3.26 -0.65
CA TYR A 129 15.25 2.67 -1.19
C TYR A 129 14.34 3.63 -1.99
N PRO A 130 14.35 4.97 -1.82
CA PRO A 130 13.58 5.84 -2.70
C PRO A 130 14.02 5.77 -4.18
N THR A 131 15.31 5.51 -4.48
CA THR A 131 15.77 5.28 -5.86
C THR A 131 15.38 3.90 -6.38
N LEU A 132 15.32 2.90 -5.49
CA LEU A 132 14.74 1.59 -5.82
C LEU A 132 13.25 1.71 -6.15
N MET A 133 12.48 2.52 -5.40
CA MET A 133 11.08 2.81 -5.74
C MET A 133 10.96 3.50 -7.10
N ALA A 134 11.84 4.44 -7.42
CA ALA A 134 11.88 5.05 -8.74
C ALA A 134 12.16 4.02 -9.85
N ALA A 135 13.10 3.09 -9.62
CA ALA A 135 13.38 2.00 -10.55
C ALA A 135 12.17 1.08 -10.74
N ASP A 136 11.47 0.75 -9.64
CA ASP A 136 10.26 -0.08 -9.69
C ASP A 136 9.19 0.49 -10.62
N ILE A 137 9.00 1.82 -10.57
CA ILE A 137 7.99 2.54 -11.36
C ILE A 137 8.46 2.71 -12.81
N LEU A 138 9.71 3.18 -13.00
CA LEU A 138 10.25 3.58 -14.30
C LEU A 138 10.64 2.40 -15.19
N CYS A 139 10.99 1.24 -14.61
CA CYS A 139 11.31 0.03 -15.38
C CYS A 139 10.16 -0.36 -16.32
N TYR A 140 8.92 -0.09 -15.91
CA TYR A 140 7.72 -0.39 -16.69
C TYR A 140 7.16 0.83 -17.43
N LYS A 141 7.82 1.99 -17.35
CA LYS A 141 7.30 3.27 -17.85
C LYS A 141 5.87 3.54 -17.37
N ALA A 142 5.62 3.30 -16.08
CA ALA A 142 4.32 3.56 -15.48
C ALA A 142 3.96 5.05 -15.60
N THR A 143 2.72 5.33 -15.98
CA THR A 143 2.22 6.69 -16.13
C THR A 143 1.47 7.16 -14.88
N HIS A 144 0.98 6.22 -14.06
CA HIS A 144 0.22 6.51 -12.86
C HIS A 144 0.66 5.60 -11.71
N VAL A 145 0.68 6.15 -10.49
CA VAL A 145 1.01 5.39 -9.27
C VAL A 145 -0.02 5.69 -8.17
N PRO A 146 -0.79 4.69 -7.72
CA PRO A 146 -1.64 4.81 -6.54
C PRO A 146 -0.77 4.98 -5.29
N VAL A 147 -0.70 6.19 -4.76
CA VAL A 147 0.08 6.50 -3.57
C VAL A 147 -0.79 7.11 -2.46
N GLY A 148 -0.51 6.71 -1.22
CA GLY A 148 -0.99 7.43 -0.05
C GLY A 148 -0.23 8.75 0.14
N GLU A 149 -0.77 9.63 1.00
CA GLU A 149 -0.13 10.91 1.35
C GLU A 149 1.32 10.74 1.83
N ASP A 150 1.62 9.66 2.54
CA ASP A 150 2.94 9.35 3.07
C ASP A 150 3.97 9.06 1.98
N GLN A 151 3.55 8.56 0.82
CA GLN A 151 4.44 8.17 -0.28
C GLN A 151 4.57 9.23 -1.39
N LYS A 152 3.85 10.37 -1.28
CA LYS A 152 3.93 11.46 -2.27
C LYS A 152 5.35 11.97 -2.48
N GLN A 153 6.12 12.14 -1.41
CA GLN A 153 7.50 12.64 -1.50
C GLN A 153 8.41 11.72 -2.34
N HIS A 154 8.18 10.40 -2.28
CA HIS A 154 8.95 9.45 -3.09
C HIS A 154 8.50 9.45 -4.56
N LEU A 155 7.22 9.69 -4.82
CA LEU A 155 6.74 9.85 -6.19
C LEU A 155 7.32 11.11 -6.83
N GLU A 156 7.37 12.22 -6.11
CA GLU A 156 8.04 13.44 -6.58
C GLU A 156 9.53 13.20 -6.87
N LEU A 157 10.24 12.48 -5.99
CA LEU A 157 11.62 12.08 -6.27
C LEU A 157 11.75 11.23 -7.54
N THR A 158 10.79 10.33 -7.78
CA THR A 158 10.76 9.51 -9.01
C THR A 158 10.65 10.38 -10.25
N ARG A 159 9.80 11.42 -10.21
CA ARG A 159 9.63 12.41 -11.29
C ARG A 159 10.91 13.23 -11.49
N ASP A 160 11.53 13.70 -10.42
CA ASP A 160 12.81 14.43 -10.46
C ASP A 160 13.93 13.57 -11.09
N ILE A 161 14.00 12.29 -10.73
CA ILE A 161 14.98 11.35 -11.30
C ILE A 161 14.72 11.11 -12.79
N ALA A 162 13.46 10.93 -13.19
CA ALA A 162 13.09 10.74 -14.60
C ALA A 162 13.48 11.97 -15.45
N LEU A 163 13.16 13.17 -14.97
CA LEU A 163 13.54 14.43 -15.60
C LEU A 163 15.05 14.59 -15.71
N ALA A 164 15.78 14.32 -14.62
CA ALA A 164 17.22 14.44 -14.58
C ALA A 164 17.90 13.42 -15.52
N PHE A 165 17.39 12.19 -15.60
CA PHE A 165 17.89 11.19 -16.55
C PHE A 165 17.70 11.66 -17.99
N ASN A 166 16.47 12.04 -18.35
CA ASN A 166 16.13 12.51 -19.70
C ASN A 166 16.99 13.71 -20.11
N SER A 167 17.19 14.68 -19.21
CA SER A 167 18.05 15.85 -19.47
C SER A 167 19.54 15.50 -19.55
N MET A 168 20.04 14.60 -18.69
CA MET A 168 21.45 14.22 -18.65
C MET A 168 21.90 13.53 -19.94
N PHE A 169 21.01 12.75 -20.54
CA PHE A 169 21.30 11.98 -21.74
C PHE A 169 20.70 12.57 -23.04
N ASP A 170 20.03 13.72 -22.95
CA ASP A 170 19.36 14.39 -24.08
C ASP A 170 18.36 13.47 -24.82
N VAL A 171 17.47 12.84 -24.05
CA VAL A 171 16.47 11.88 -24.54
C VAL A 171 15.12 12.09 -23.88
N ASP A 172 14.05 11.69 -24.58
CA ASP A 172 12.73 11.48 -23.98
C ASP A 172 12.49 9.99 -23.75
N PHE A 173 13.04 9.46 -22.65
CA PHE A 173 13.05 8.02 -22.39
C PHE A 173 12.04 7.60 -21.31
N PHE A 174 12.09 8.24 -20.15
CA PHE A 174 11.22 7.95 -19.00
C PHE A 174 10.04 8.92 -18.91
N PRO A 175 8.79 8.42 -18.72
CA PRO A 175 7.66 9.29 -18.43
C PRO A 175 7.76 9.83 -17.00
N GLN A 176 7.05 10.93 -16.74
CA GLN A 176 6.82 11.41 -15.38
C GLN A 176 5.51 10.80 -14.84
N PRO A 177 5.57 9.90 -13.84
CA PRO A 177 4.38 9.28 -13.30
C PRO A 177 3.53 10.27 -12.50
N GLU A 178 2.22 10.22 -12.69
CA GLU A 178 1.24 11.03 -11.96
C GLU A 178 0.65 10.28 -10.75
N PRO A 179 0.29 10.97 -9.66
CA PRO A 179 -0.37 10.33 -8.53
C PRO A 179 -1.81 9.93 -8.90
N GLN A 180 -2.15 8.66 -8.71
CA GLN A 180 -3.53 8.19 -8.86
C GLN A 180 -4.25 8.31 -7.52
N ILE A 181 -5.01 9.39 -7.35
CA ILE A 181 -5.80 9.64 -6.15
C ILE A 181 -7.04 8.72 -6.18
N GLN A 182 -7.18 7.89 -5.15
CA GLN A 182 -8.32 6.97 -5.04
C GLN A 182 -9.59 7.74 -4.65
N LYS A 183 -10.71 7.43 -5.31
CA LYS A 183 -12.02 8.10 -5.09
C LYS A 183 -12.57 7.90 -3.68
N THR A 184 -12.15 6.85 -2.98
CA THR A 184 -12.65 6.53 -1.64
C THR A 184 -11.51 6.01 -0.78
N ALA A 185 -11.02 6.86 0.13
CA ALA A 185 -10.16 6.40 1.22
C ALA A 185 -11.04 6.12 2.45
N SER A 186 -11.64 4.94 2.49
CA SER A 186 -12.39 4.50 3.68
C SER A 186 -11.42 4.38 4.86
N ARG A 187 -11.46 5.33 5.80
CA ARG A 187 -10.63 5.29 7.01
C ARG A 187 -11.24 4.28 7.99
N VAL A 188 -10.71 3.06 7.98
CA VAL A 188 -11.12 2.00 8.92
C VAL A 188 -10.41 2.20 10.26
N MET A 189 -11.19 2.35 11.33
CA MET A 189 -10.69 2.58 12.68
C MET A 189 -10.47 1.26 13.45
N SER A 190 -9.69 1.32 14.52
CA SER A 190 -9.50 0.18 15.43
C SER A 190 -10.82 -0.22 16.08
N LEU A 191 -11.04 -1.53 16.19
CA LEU A 191 -12.23 -2.08 16.86
C LEU A 191 -12.28 -1.75 18.36
N ARG A 192 -11.15 -1.42 18.98
CA ARG A 192 -11.08 -1.11 20.43
C ARG A 192 -10.90 0.38 20.72
N ASP A 193 -10.44 1.15 19.73
CA ASP A 193 -10.27 2.59 19.83
C ASP A 193 -10.68 3.27 18.53
N GLY A 194 -11.90 3.80 18.51
CA GLY A 194 -12.46 4.52 17.37
C GLY A 194 -11.74 5.84 17.03
N SER A 195 -10.78 6.30 17.84
CA SER A 195 -9.94 7.47 17.54
C SER A 195 -8.65 7.11 16.78
N SER A 196 -8.27 5.83 16.80
CA SER A 196 -7.04 5.32 16.18
C SER A 196 -7.36 4.52 14.91
N LYS A 197 -6.51 4.65 13.89
CA LYS A 197 -6.63 3.87 12.64
C LYS A 197 -6.34 2.39 12.93
N MET A 198 -7.03 1.47 12.25
CA MET A 198 -6.67 0.06 12.26
C MET A 198 -5.22 -0.11 11.80
N SER A 199 -4.39 -0.76 12.61
CA SER A 199 -2.95 -0.88 12.37
C SER A 199 -2.44 -2.31 12.55
N LYS A 200 -1.50 -2.71 11.69
CA LYS A 200 -0.71 -3.94 11.81
C LYS A 200 0.26 -3.94 13.00
N SER A 201 0.62 -2.77 13.52
CA SER A 201 1.59 -2.64 14.62
C SER A 201 0.95 -2.68 16.01
N ASP A 202 -0.38 -2.74 16.10
CA ASP A 202 -1.07 -2.87 17.38
C ASP A 202 -0.84 -4.28 17.96
N THR A 203 -0.46 -4.34 19.23
CA THR A 203 -0.12 -5.59 19.91
C THR A 203 -1.34 -6.50 20.08
N SER A 204 -2.53 -5.93 20.18
CA SER A 204 -3.76 -6.68 20.37
C SER A 204 -4.42 -6.97 19.03
N ASP A 205 -4.51 -8.26 18.69
CA ASP A 205 -5.17 -8.70 17.45
C ASP A 205 -6.68 -8.38 17.43
N ALA A 206 -7.31 -8.25 18.61
CA ALA A 206 -8.72 -7.88 18.75
C ALA A 206 -9.03 -6.42 18.32
N THR A 207 -8.01 -5.64 17.93
CA THR A 207 -8.16 -4.26 17.41
C THR A 207 -8.44 -4.22 15.91
N ARG A 208 -8.25 -5.34 15.20
CA ARG A 208 -8.31 -5.40 13.74
C ARG A 208 -9.01 -6.67 13.25
N ILE A 209 -9.56 -6.59 12.05
CA ILE A 209 -10.05 -7.75 11.30
C ILE A 209 -8.97 -8.12 10.28
N ASN A 210 -8.34 -9.28 10.44
CA ASN A 210 -7.37 -9.78 9.48
C ASN A 210 -8.10 -10.40 8.29
N LEU A 211 -7.50 -10.33 7.10
CA LEU A 211 -8.07 -10.98 5.91
C LEU A 211 -8.02 -12.51 5.97
N THR A 212 -7.31 -13.06 6.95
CA THR A 212 -7.20 -14.50 7.23
C THR A 212 -8.05 -14.93 8.42
N ASP A 213 -8.81 -14.02 9.04
CA ASP A 213 -9.69 -14.37 10.16
C ASP A 213 -10.80 -15.32 9.66
N SER A 214 -11.16 -16.31 10.49
CA SER A 214 -12.34 -17.14 10.23
C SER A 214 -13.64 -16.34 10.43
N VAL A 215 -14.76 -16.86 9.93
CA VAL A 215 -16.08 -16.25 10.15
C VAL A 215 -16.36 -16.06 11.64
N ASP A 216 -15.99 -17.03 12.47
CA ASP A 216 -16.16 -16.97 13.92
C ASP A 216 -15.27 -15.90 14.56
N ASP A 217 -14.01 -15.77 14.13
CA ASP A 217 -13.09 -14.74 14.61
C ASP A 217 -13.62 -13.33 14.30
N ILE A 218 -14.08 -13.13 13.05
CA ILE A 218 -14.68 -11.86 12.61
C ILE A 218 -15.91 -11.55 13.48
N ALA A 219 -16.82 -12.49 13.65
CA ALA A 219 -18.03 -12.31 14.44
C ALA A 219 -17.70 -11.98 15.91
N GLN A 220 -16.74 -12.67 16.51
CA GLN A 220 -16.31 -12.40 17.88
C GLN A 220 -15.64 -11.03 18.03
N LYS A 221 -14.80 -10.64 17.08
CA LYS A 221 -14.12 -9.34 17.07
C LYS A 221 -15.12 -8.19 16.93
N ILE A 222 -16.08 -8.30 16.02
CA ILE A 222 -17.15 -7.32 15.84
C ILE A 222 -18.03 -7.23 17.10
N LYS A 223 -18.44 -8.37 17.68
CA LYS A 223 -19.27 -8.40 18.89
C LYS A 223 -18.60 -7.72 20.10
N ARG A 224 -17.27 -7.69 20.13
CA ARG A 224 -16.47 -7.06 21.19
C ARG A 224 -15.96 -5.66 20.82
N ALA A 225 -16.33 -5.14 19.65
CA ALA A 225 -15.92 -3.81 19.22
C ALA A 225 -16.48 -2.74 20.17
N LYS A 226 -15.69 -1.71 20.44
CA LYS A 226 -16.04 -0.61 21.34
C LYS A 226 -17.13 0.24 20.70
N THR A 227 -18.24 0.39 21.42
CA THR A 227 -19.34 1.29 21.05
C THR A 227 -19.38 2.48 22.00
N ASP A 228 -20.17 3.50 21.63
CA ASP A 228 -20.60 4.52 22.58
C ASP A 228 -21.83 4.02 23.38
N PRO A 229 -22.19 4.68 24.49
CA PRO A 229 -23.36 4.30 25.29
C PRO A 229 -24.68 4.87 24.73
N GLU A 230 -24.65 5.58 23.60
CA GLU A 230 -25.85 6.22 23.04
C GLU A 230 -26.73 5.19 22.33
N ALA A 231 -28.02 5.50 22.23
CA ALA A 231 -28.94 4.69 21.44
C ALA A 231 -28.56 4.72 19.95
N LEU A 232 -28.83 3.61 19.26
CA LEU A 232 -28.65 3.54 17.82
C LEU A 232 -29.61 4.55 17.14
N PRO A 233 -29.13 5.36 16.19
CA PRO A 233 -29.98 6.30 15.46
C PRO A 233 -31.01 5.52 14.64
N SER A 234 -32.23 6.03 14.59
CA SER A 234 -33.30 5.50 13.74
C SER A 234 -33.08 5.77 12.25
N GLU A 235 -32.28 6.77 11.91
CA GLU A 235 -32.06 7.25 10.53
C GLU A 235 -30.59 7.19 10.13
N ALA A 236 -30.30 6.83 8.87
CA ALA A 236 -28.96 6.60 8.33
C ALA A 236 -28.01 7.79 8.52
N GLU A 237 -28.50 9.03 8.42
CA GLU A 237 -27.71 10.24 8.62
C GLU A 237 -27.18 10.38 10.06
N GLY A 238 -27.96 9.92 11.06
CA GLY A 238 -27.54 9.90 12.46
C GLY A 238 -26.38 8.94 12.76
N TRP A 239 -26.08 8.00 11.85
CA TRP A 239 -24.94 7.08 11.98
C TRP A 239 -23.61 7.76 11.64
N LEU A 240 -23.63 8.88 10.90
CA LEU A 240 -22.44 9.60 10.44
C LEU A 240 -21.96 10.67 11.44
N ILE A 241 -22.82 11.14 12.36
CA ILE A 241 -22.56 12.26 13.26
C ILE A 241 -21.72 11.86 14.49
N GLY A 242 -21.65 10.57 14.82
CA GLY A 242 -20.84 10.05 15.92
C GLY A 242 -19.43 9.60 15.48
N GLN A 243 -18.44 10.50 15.49
CA GLN A 243 -17.03 10.20 15.20
C GLN A 243 -16.35 9.15 16.12
N LYS A 244 -17.09 8.50 17.02
CA LYS A 244 -16.58 7.53 18.02
C LYS A 244 -17.14 6.12 17.88
N ARG A 245 -17.82 5.80 16.78
CA ARG A 245 -18.41 4.48 16.55
C ARG A 245 -17.46 3.57 15.78
N ALA A 246 -17.01 2.48 16.40
CA ALA A 246 -16.37 1.36 15.68
C ALA A 246 -17.33 0.62 14.73
N ILE A 247 -18.60 1.04 14.65
CA ILE A 247 -19.71 0.42 13.90
C ILE A 247 -19.74 0.84 12.41
N TRP A 248 -18.77 1.63 11.92
CA TRP A 248 -18.72 1.95 10.48
C TRP A 248 -18.64 0.70 9.56
N LEU A 249 -18.29 -0.46 10.13
CA LEU A 249 -18.23 -1.74 9.45
C LEU A 249 -19.58 -2.40 9.17
N ALA A 250 -20.67 -2.07 9.87
CA ALA A 250 -21.94 -2.78 9.67
C ALA A 250 -22.87 -2.12 8.63
N TYR A 251 -22.68 -0.82 8.33
CA TYR A 251 -23.64 -0.03 7.54
C TYR A 251 -23.04 0.72 6.35
N SER A 252 -21.77 0.49 6.01
CA SER A 252 -21.23 0.97 4.73
C SER A 252 -21.99 0.29 3.57
N PRO A 253 -22.30 0.99 2.46
CA PRO A 253 -22.84 0.38 1.24
C PRO A 253 -21.99 -0.81 0.74
N VAL A 254 -20.72 -0.88 1.15
CA VAL A 254 -19.80 -2.00 0.94
C VAL A 254 -20.29 -3.32 1.56
N PHE A 255 -21.00 -3.29 2.69
CA PHE A 255 -21.56 -4.48 3.34
C PHE A 255 -23.00 -4.79 2.91
N GLN A 256 -23.77 -3.78 2.46
CA GLN A 256 -25.12 -3.99 1.90
C GLN A 256 -25.09 -4.68 0.52
N GLY A 257 -23.95 -4.65 -0.17
CA GLY A 257 -23.72 -5.36 -1.44
C GLY A 257 -23.44 -6.87 -1.32
N GLY A 258 -23.51 -7.44 -0.12
CA GLY A 258 -23.36 -8.88 0.11
C GLY A 258 -21.93 -9.30 0.43
N LEU A 259 -21.76 -9.89 1.62
CA LEU A 259 -20.57 -10.65 2.03
C LEU A 259 -20.33 -11.90 1.17
N ASN A 260 -21.22 -12.23 0.24
CA ASN A 260 -21.15 -13.42 -0.63
C ASN A 260 -20.04 -13.34 -1.69
N HIS A 261 -19.36 -12.22 -1.85
CA HIS A 261 -18.25 -12.07 -2.78
C HIS A 261 -16.87 -12.00 -2.10
N ILE A 262 -16.81 -12.09 -0.77
CA ILE A 262 -15.56 -11.96 -0.01
C ILE A 262 -15.11 -13.31 0.60
N PHE A 263 -15.91 -14.38 0.48
CA PHE A 263 -15.54 -15.73 0.88
C PHE A 263 -16.14 -16.77 -0.07
#